data_AF-E6LQD7-F1
#
_entry.id   AF-E6LQD7-F1
#
_cell.length_a   1.000
_cell.length_b   1.000
_cell.length_c   1.000
_cell.angle_alpha   90.00
_cell.angle_beta   90.00
_cell.angle_gamma   90.00
#
_symmetry.space_group_name_H-M   'P 1'
#
loop_
_entity.id
_entity.type
_entity.pdbx_description
1 polymer ?
#
loop_
_entity_poly.entity_id
_entity_poly.type
_entity_poly.pdbx_seq_one_letter_code
_entity_poly.pdbx_strand_id
1 'polypeptide(L)'
;MICEGRILEKFEVRSITVECRMWKILDAMNYHRRVMIGKRDYDIILSKEDSEYDFFDEEDSAPMIQIYAYVDIKEVLTRKSRKQGLVTFFRFPDMIGKELIILEIVHRYMEEYPNTAFYVDNGYTFRKHNIDAIYNNGPDAEWIYRGLIFIKNRE
;
A
#
# COMPACT_ATOMS: atom_id res chain seq x y z
N MET A 1 11.85 10.47 -9.03
CA MET A 1 10.82 9.54 -9.54
C MET A 1 9.81 9.37 -8.41
N ILE A 2 8.51 9.44 -8.68
CA ILE A 2 7.47 9.20 -7.66
C ILE A 2 6.82 7.89 -8.04
N CYS A 3 6.81 6.92 -7.11
CA CYS A 3 6.21 5.61 -7.31
C CYS A 3 5.16 5.40 -6.23
N GLU A 4 3.88 5.37 -6.62
CA GLU A 4 2.77 5.20 -5.69
C GLU A 4 2.03 3.89 -5.92
N GLY A 5 1.50 3.35 -4.83
CA GLY A 5 0.73 2.11 -4.82
C GLY A 5 -0.64 2.32 -4.21
N ARG A 6 -1.63 1.53 -4.64
CA ARG A 6 -3.01 1.64 -4.20
C ARG A 6 -3.64 0.28 -3.98
N ILE A 7 -4.24 0.09 -2.81
CA ILE A 7 -5.07 -1.08 -2.52
C ILE A 7 -6.49 -0.78 -2.99
N LEU A 8 -6.99 -1.66 -3.86
CA LEU A 8 -8.26 -1.58 -4.55
C LEU A 8 -9.16 -2.74 -4.14
N GLU A 9 -10.37 -2.44 -3.69
CA GLU A 9 -11.38 -3.46 -3.35
C GLU A 9 -12.74 -3.14 -3.97
N LYS A 10 -13.60 -4.16 -4.07
CA LYS A 10 -15.00 -3.96 -4.45
C LYS A 10 -15.74 -3.33 -3.29
N PHE A 11 -16.47 -2.26 -3.59
CA PHE A 11 -17.27 -1.55 -2.61
C PHE A 11 -18.60 -2.28 -2.36
N GLU A 12 -18.67 -3.11 -1.31
CA GLU A 12 -19.93 -3.77 -0.94
C GLU A 12 -20.57 -3.17 0.33
N VAL A 13 -19.80 -2.61 1.27
CA VAL A 13 -20.32 -1.85 2.42
C VAL A 13 -19.27 -0.84 2.89
N ARG A 14 -19.66 0.40 3.26
CA ARG A 14 -18.81 1.35 4.01
C ARG A 14 -18.33 0.65 5.28
N SER A 15 -17.10 0.17 5.29
CA SER A 15 -16.46 -0.27 6.53
C SER A 15 -16.04 0.99 7.26
N ILE A 16 -16.74 1.33 8.35
CA ILE A 16 -16.46 2.52 9.19
C ILE A 16 -15.09 2.38 9.90
N THR A 17 -14.35 1.30 9.64
CA THR A 17 -13.07 0.95 10.26
C THR A 17 -12.08 0.36 9.24
N VAL A 18 -11.96 0.96 8.04
CA VAL A 18 -11.00 0.48 7.01
C VAL A 18 -9.58 0.60 7.53
N GLU A 19 -9.23 1.73 8.12
CA GLU A 19 -7.94 2.01 8.76
C GLU A 19 -7.55 0.97 9.81
N CYS A 20 -8.53 0.42 10.56
CA CYS A 20 -8.28 -0.68 11.50
C CYS A 20 -7.75 -1.95 10.84
N ARG A 21 -8.07 -2.21 9.56
CA ARG A 21 -7.56 -3.38 8.83
C ARG A 21 -6.06 -3.26 8.63
N MET A 22 -5.60 -2.11 8.15
CA MET A 22 -4.18 -1.83 7.95
C MET A 22 -3.44 -1.81 9.28
N TRP A 23 -4.05 -1.23 10.32
CA TRP A 23 -3.48 -1.24 11.67
C TRP A 23 -3.14 -2.64 12.18
N LYS A 24 -4.06 -3.60 12.05
CA LYS A 24 -3.82 -4.99 12.49
C LYS A 24 -2.65 -5.65 11.77
N ILE A 25 -2.50 -5.40 10.47
CA ILE A 25 -1.40 -5.95 9.67
C ILE A 25 -0.08 -5.36 10.13
N LEU A 26 -0.02 -4.04 10.29
CA LEU A 26 1.19 -3.34 10.75
C LEU A 26 1.58 -3.77 12.17
N ASP A 27 0.60 -3.98 13.06
CA ASP A 27 0.84 -4.49 14.42
C ASP A 27 1.50 -5.88 14.39
N ALA A 28 0.99 -6.78 13.55
CA ALA A 28 1.51 -8.13 13.37
C ALA A 28 2.89 -8.18 12.70
N MET A 29 3.36 -7.04 12.18
CA MET A 29 4.70 -6.84 11.62
C MET A 29 5.64 -6.10 12.59
N ASN A 30 5.25 -5.91 13.85
CA ASN A 30 5.96 -5.17 14.88
C ASN A 30 6.13 -3.65 14.62
N TYR A 31 5.22 -3.06 13.85
CA TYR A 31 5.11 -1.61 13.72
C TYR A 31 4.19 -1.09 14.82
N HIS A 32 4.71 -1.02 16.04
CA HIS A 32 3.91 -0.66 17.21
C HIS A 32 3.81 0.84 17.40
N ARG A 33 4.86 1.59 17.06
CA ARG A 33 4.81 3.05 17.02
C ARG A 33 4.05 3.49 15.76
N ARG A 34 2.81 3.94 15.96
CA ARG A 34 1.91 4.40 14.90
C ARG A 34 1.23 5.70 15.29
N VAL A 35 1.12 6.63 14.36
CA VAL A 35 0.35 7.86 14.53
C VAL A 35 -0.74 7.88 13.46
N MET A 36 -1.99 8.06 13.91
CA MET A 36 -3.13 8.34 13.05
C MET A 36 -3.42 9.83 13.07
N ILE A 37 -3.38 10.45 11.89
CA ILE A 37 -3.76 11.86 11.72
C ILE A 37 -5.07 11.91 10.96
N GLY A 38 -6.14 12.27 11.67
CA GLY A 38 -7.45 12.48 11.06
C GLY A 38 -7.45 13.66 10.11
N LYS A 39 -7.94 13.46 8.88
CA LYS A 39 -8.31 14.53 7.95
C LYS A 39 -9.78 14.40 7.59
N ARG A 40 -10.32 15.47 6.97
CA ARG A 40 -11.73 15.55 6.59
C ARG A 40 -12.20 14.31 5.81
N ASP A 41 -11.33 13.78 4.97
CA ASP A 41 -11.72 12.81 3.97
C ASP A 41 -10.85 11.53 3.97
N TYR A 42 -9.81 11.46 4.79
CA TYR A 42 -8.91 10.31 4.93
C TYR A 42 -8.19 10.36 6.28
N ASP A 43 -7.70 9.22 6.74
CA ASP A 43 -6.72 9.16 7.82
C ASP A 43 -5.32 8.94 7.25
N ILE A 44 -4.30 9.53 7.87
CA ILE A 44 -2.90 9.24 7.57
C ILE A 44 -2.38 8.31 8.65
N ILE A 45 -1.91 7.14 8.25
CA ILE A 45 -1.23 6.19 9.13
C ILE A 45 0.27 6.34 8.89
N LEU A 46 0.99 6.79 9.92
CA LEU A 46 2.44 6.86 9.95
C LEU A 46 2.95 5.74 10.83
N SER A 47 3.91 4.94 10.35
CA SER A 47 4.41 3.77 11.07
C SER A 47 5.93 3.71 11.02
N LYS A 48 6.55 3.40 12.17
CA LYS A 48 7.94 2.95 12.26
C LYS A 48 7.94 1.57 12.93
N GLU A 49 8.90 0.74 12.54
CA GLU A 49 9.22 -0.48 13.30
C GLU A 49 9.60 -0.06 14.72
N ASP A 50 9.42 -0.95 15.70
CA ASP A 50 9.89 -0.71 17.06
C ASP A 50 11.40 -0.44 17.06
N SER A 51 11.75 0.84 17.02
CA SER A 51 13.11 1.35 17.15
C SER A 51 13.21 2.11 18.47
N GLU A 52 14.40 2.10 19.07
CA GLU A 52 14.66 2.80 20.33
C GLU A 52 14.53 4.33 20.18
N TYR A 53 14.47 4.85 18.94
CA TYR A 53 14.46 6.27 18.61
C TYR A 53 13.04 6.85 18.57
N ASP A 54 12.86 8.04 19.15
CA ASP A 54 11.57 8.72 19.23
C ASP A 54 10.97 9.03 17.85
N PHE A 55 9.64 8.99 17.78
CA PHE A 55 8.85 9.03 16.53
C PHE A 55 9.08 10.30 15.68
N PHE A 56 9.75 11.29 16.28
CA PHE A 56 10.16 12.57 15.71
C PHE A 56 11.49 13.02 16.32
N ASP A 57 12.54 12.20 16.22
CA ASP A 57 13.89 12.74 16.36
C ASP A 57 14.07 13.88 15.34
N GLU A 58 14.60 15.02 15.78
CA GLU A 58 14.69 16.22 14.93
C GLU A 58 15.56 15.97 13.69
N GLU A 59 16.48 14.99 13.75
CA GLU A 59 17.34 14.58 12.64
C GLU A 59 16.68 13.60 11.65
N ASP A 60 15.76 12.71 12.07
CA ASP A 60 15.07 11.77 11.17
C ASP A 60 13.57 11.63 11.47
N SER A 61 12.88 12.74 11.21
CA SER A 61 11.42 12.88 11.39
C SER A 61 10.57 12.12 10.37
N ALA A 62 11.17 11.46 9.36
CA ALA A 62 10.41 10.79 8.32
C ALA A 62 9.84 9.44 8.80
N PRO A 63 8.56 9.15 8.57
CA PRO A 63 7.99 7.85 8.89
C PRO A 63 8.58 6.78 7.95
N MET A 64 8.86 5.59 8.49
CA MET A 64 9.33 4.48 7.64
C MET A 64 8.25 4.08 6.62
N ILE A 65 6.98 4.19 7.00
CA ILE A 65 5.84 3.97 6.11
C ILE A 65 4.77 5.04 6.35
N GLN A 66 4.28 5.62 5.25
CA GLN A 66 3.11 6.48 5.23
C GLN A 66 2.00 5.82 4.40
N ILE A 67 0.79 5.76 4.93
CA ILE A 67 -0.38 5.19 4.24
C ILE A 67 -1.57 6.12 4.41
N TYR A 68 -2.20 6.52 3.30
CA TYR A 68 -3.48 7.21 3.33
C TYR A 68 -4.61 6.18 3.33
N ALA A 69 -5.47 6.19 4.34
CA ALA A 69 -6.67 5.38 4.43
C ALA A 69 -7.89 6.24 4.08
N TYR A 70 -8.52 5.99 2.94
CA TYR A 70 -9.66 6.77 2.49
C TYR A 70 -10.95 6.33 3.19
N VAL A 71 -11.63 7.29 3.83
CA VAL A 71 -12.91 7.06 4.53
C VAL A 71 -14.08 6.95 3.55
N ASP A 72 -13.96 7.62 2.38
CA ASP A 72 -14.93 7.59 1.29
C ASP A 72 -14.25 7.32 -0.06
N ILE A 73 -15.00 6.79 -1.03
CA ILE A 73 -14.49 6.49 -2.39
C ILE A 73 -13.96 7.76 -3.05
N LYS A 74 -12.64 7.82 -3.23
CA LYS A 74 -11.99 9.02 -3.79
C LYS A 74 -11.45 8.87 -5.19
N GLU A 75 -10.99 7.67 -5.52
CA GLU A 75 -10.18 7.47 -6.71
C GLU A 75 -10.60 6.19 -7.41
N VAL A 76 -10.97 6.33 -8.68
CA VAL A 76 -11.25 5.23 -9.61
C VAL A 76 -10.23 5.35 -10.74
N LEU A 77 -9.13 4.61 -10.59
CA LEU A 77 -7.89 4.85 -11.32
C LEU A 77 -7.96 4.57 -12.82
N THR A 78 -8.75 3.56 -13.22
CA THR A 78 -8.83 3.14 -14.61
C THR A 78 -10.25 2.81 -15.02
N ARG A 79 -10.54 2.87 -16.34
CA ARG A 79 -11.81 2.36 -16.90
C ARG A 79 -12.03 0.88 -16.53
N LYS A 80 -10.95 0.09 -16.40
CA LYS A 80 -11.01 -1.32 -15.99
C LYS A 80 -11.43 -1.45 -14.52
N SER A 81 -10.83 -0.66 -13.63
CA SER A 81 -11.21 -0.59 -12.20
C SER A 81 -12.67 -0.18 -12.04
N ARG A 82 -13.12 0.84 -12.79
CA ARG A 82 -14.53 1.27 -12.80
C ARG A 82 -15.48 0.14 -13.21
N LYS A 83 -15.19 -0.56 -14.30
CA LYS A 83 -16.01 -1.70 -14.77
C LYS A 83 -16.06 -2.84 -13.76
N GLN A 84 -15.03 -2.99 -12.93
CA GLN A 84 -14.95 -4.02 -11.89
C GLN A 84 -15.51 -3.56 -10.54
N GLY A 85 -15.97 -2.30 -10.43
CA GLY A 85 -16.44 -1.72 -9.16
C GLY A 85 -15.33 -1.53 -8.13
N LEU A 86 -14.06 -1.47 -8.56
CA LEU A 86 -12.90 -1.33 -7.69
C LEU A 86 -12.65 0.15 -7.36
N VAL A 87 -12.42 0.40 -6.07
CA VAL A 87 -12.18 1.73 -5.51
C VAL A 87 -10.96 1.71 -4.60
N THR A 88 -10.24 2.83 -4.53
CA THR A 88 -9.06 2.96 -3.66
C THR A 88 -9.46 3.09 -2.19
N PHE A 89 -8.93 2.19 -1.36
CA PHE A 89 -9.05 2.26 0.10
C PHE A 89 -7.76 2.71 0.77
N PHE A 90 -6.61 2.26 0.26
CA PHE A 90 -5.31 2.71 0.75
C PHE A 90 -4.43 3.23 -0.38
N ARG A 91 -3.65 4.27 -0.09
CA ARG A 91 -2.61 4.80 -0.97
C ARG A 91 -1.27 4.86 -0.24
N PHE A 92 -0.24 4.31 -0.88
CA PHE A 92 1.16 4.37 -0.51
C PHE A 92 1.80 5.46 -1.39
N PRO A 93 2.05 6.67 -0.86
CA PRO A 93 2.51 7.81 -1.66
C PRO A 93 3.99 7.79 -2.01
N ASP A 94 4.78 6.99 -1.30
CA ASP A 94 6.20 6.83 -1.55
C ASP A 94 6.58 5.38 -1.32
N MET A 95 6.87 4.67 -2.41
CA MET A 95 7.27 3.26 -2.37
C MET A 95 8.76 3.04 -2.63
N ILE A 96 9.50 4.10 -2.99
CA ILE A 96 10.92 3.97 -3.36
C ILE A 96 11.74 3.71 -2.10
N GLY A 97 12.60 2.68 -2.16
CA GLY A 97 13.40 2.22 -1.02
C GLY A 97 12.58 1.48 0.05
N LYS A 98 11.28 1.25 -0.19
CA LYS A 98 10.34 0.58 0.73
C LYS A 98 9.71 -0.66 0.09
N GLU A 99 10.28 -1.16 -1.00
CA GLU A 99 9.65 -2.11 -1.91
C GLU A 99 9.35 -3.45 -1.25
N LEU A 100 10.29 -3.98 -0.47
CA LEU A 100 10.13 -5.27 0.22
C LEU A 100 9.14 -5.19 1.37
N ILE A 101 9.18 -4.10 2.14
CA ILE A 101 8.25 -3.86 3.24
C ILE A 101 6.82 -3.71 2.70
N ILE A 102 6.64 -2.96 1.62
CA ILE A 102 5.34 -2.81 0.95
C ILE A 102 4.88 -4.14 0.37
N LEU A 103 5.77 -4.95 -0.21
CA LEU A 103 5.43 -6.28 -0.70
C LEU A 103 4.88 -7.15 0.43
N GLU A 104 5.53 -7.15 1.60
CA GLU A 104 5.06 -7.93 2.76
C GLU A 104 3.70 -7.41 3.27
N ILE A 105 3.51 -6.09 3.39
CA ILE A 105 2.22 -5.50 3.78
C ILE A 105 1.12 -5.92 2.82
N VAL A 106 1.37 -5.80 1.51
CA VAL A 106 0.40 -6.15 0.47
C VAL A 106 0.12 -7.65 0.47
N HIS A 107 1.13 -8.49 0.66
CA HIS A 107 0.98 -9.93 0.78
C HIS A 107 0.05 -10.29 1.94
N ARG A 108 0.36 -9.84 3.16
CA ARG A 108 -0.46 -10.07 4.36
C ARG A 108 -1.87 -9.50 4.21
N TYR A 109 -2.01 -8.30 3.62
CA TYR A 109 -3.32 -7.73 3.33
C TYR A 109 -4.13 -8.61 2.40
N MET A 110 -3.53 -9.16 1.34
CA MET A 110 -4.20 -10.03 0.39
C MET A 110 -4.43 -11.46 0.90
N GLU A 111 -3.74 -11.90 1.95
CA GLU A 111 -4.10 -13.14 2.66
C GLU A 111 -5.44 -13.00 3.37
N GLU A 112 -5.67 -11.88 4.05
CA GLU A 112 -6.93 -11.58 4.75
C GLU A 112 -8.05 -11.14 3.78
N TYR A 113 -7.69 -10.40 2.74
CA TYR A 113 -8.63 -9.81 1.76
C TYR A 113 -8.28 -10.24 0.33
N PRO A 114 -8.52 -11.52 -0.06
CA PRO A 114 -8.00 -12.10 -1.31
C PRO A 114 -8.59 -11.51 -2.59
N ASN A 115 -9.74 -10.84 -2.51
CA ASN A 115 -10.38 -10.18 -3.66
C ASN A 115 -9.77 -8.80 -4.00
N THR A 116 -8.82 -8.35 -3.19
CA THR A 116 -8.09 -7.10 -3.36
C THR A 116 -7.25 -7.09 -4.63
N ALA A 117 -7.03 -5.91 -5.18
CA ALA A 117 -5.99 -5.62 -6.17
C ALA A 117 -5.02 -4.59 -5.62
N PHE A 118 -3.75 -4.71 -5.98
CA PHE A 118 -2.74 -3.68 -5.75
C PHE A 118 -2.37 -3.05 -7.08
N TYR A 119 -2.60 -1.75 -7.22
CA TYR A 119 -2.28 -0.98 -8.42
C TYR A 119 -1.05 -0.12 -8.16
N VAL A 120 -0.15 -0.07 -9.14
CA VAL A 120 1.03 0.81 -9.14
C VAL A 120 0.87 1.81 -10.28
N ASP A 121 1.28 3.07 -10.06
CA ASP A 121 1.13 4.15 -11.06
C ASP A 121 1.91 3.94 -12.36
N ASN A 122 2.78 2.93 -12.41
CA ASN A 122 3.39 2.44 -13.65
C ASN A 122 2.41 1.68 -14.58
N GLY A 123 1.14 1.54 -14.18
CA GLY A 123 0.07 0.88 -14.94
C GLY A 123 -0.15 -0.59 -14.60
N TYR A 124 0.65 -1.18 -13.72
CA TYR A 124 0.51 -2.59 -13.33
C TYR A 124 -0.53 -2.78 -12.24
N THR A 125 -1.24 -3.89 -12.32
CA THR A 125 -2.19 -4.32 -11.29
C THR A 125 -1.85 -5.74 -10.89
N PHE A 126 -1.60 -5.94 -9.61
CA PHE A 126 -1.30 -7.22 -9.01
C PHE A 126 -2.53 -7.75 -8.27
N ARG A 127 -2.86 -9.00 -8.50
CA ARG A 127 -3.79 -9.79 -7.69
C ARG A 127 -3.00 -10.66 -6.73
N LYS A 128 -3.69 -11.29 -5.78
CA LYS A 128 -3.09 -12.19 -4.80
C LYS A 128 -2.08 -13.16 -5.41
N HIS A 129 -2.48 -13.93 -6.43
CA HIS A 129 -1.58 -14.89 -7.09
C HIS A 129 -0.31 -14.26 -7.70
N ASN A 130 -0.35 -12.99 -8.10
CA ASN A 130 0.85 -12.28 -8.57
C ASN A 130 1.77 -11.94 -7.40
N ILE A 131 1.22 -11.45 -6.31
CA ILE A 131 1.96 -11.11 -5.08
C ILE A 131 2.55 -12.37 -4.44
N ASP A 132 1.76 -13.45 -4.31
CA ASP A 132 2.22 -14.75 -3.81
C ASP A 132 3.42 -15.26 -4.62
N ALA A 133 3.39 -15.12 -5.95
CA ALA A 133 4.47 -15.56 -6.82
C ALA A 133 5.76 -14.75 -6.64
N ILE A 134 5.65 -13.44 -6.35
CA ILE A 134 6.81 -12.57 -6.09
C ILE A 134 7.37 -12.85 -4.69
N TYR A 135 6.50 -12.97 -3.69
CA TYR A 135 6.88 -13.17 -2.30
C TYR A 135 7.56 -14.53 -2.07
N ASN A 136 7.01 -15.61 -2.64
CA ASN A 136 7.50 -16.97 -2.40
C ASN A 136 8.75 -17.35 -3.22
N ASN A 137 9.01 -16.71 -4.36
CA ASN A 137 10.13 -17.04 -5.24
C ASN A 137 11.40 -16.22 -4.96
N GLY A 138 11.57 -15.74 -3.74
CA GLY A 138 12.60 -14.78 -3.37
C GLY A 138 12.11 -13.35 -3.66
N PRO A 139 11.77 -12.59 -2.61
CA PRO A 139 11.30 -11.22 -2.75
C PRO A 139 12.26 -10.36 -3.58
N ASP A 140 11.77 -9.86 -4.71
CA ASP A 140 12.53 -9.03 -5.64
C ASP A 140 12.18 -7.56 -5.40
N ALA A 141 13.11 -6.74 -4.91
CA ALA A 141 12.89 -5.30 -4.68
C ALA A 141 12.50 -4.55 -5.96
N GLU A 142 12.81 -5.09 -7.15
CA GLU A 142 12.45 -4.48 -8.43
C GLU A 142 11.04 -4.82 -8.91
N TRP A 143 10.24 -5.55 -8.12
CA TRP A 143 8.90 -5.99 -8.51
C TRP A 143 7.97 -4.83 -8.93
N ILE A 144 8.09 -3.66 -8.29
CA ILE A 144 7.36 -2.45 -8.64
C ILE A 144 7.91 -1.74 -9.89
N TYR A 145 9.09 -2.12 -10.38
CA TYR A 145 9.74 -1.53 -11.56
C TYR A 145 9.67 -2.41 -12.81
N ARG A 146 9.17 -3.66 -12.71
CA ARG A 146 9.06 -4.60 -13.83
C ARG A 146 8.27 -4.07 -15.04
N GLY A 147 7.46 -3.03 -14.87
CA GLY A 147 6.80 -2.29 -15.95
C GLY A 147 7.62 -1.19 -16.62
N LEU A 148 8.52 -0.54 -15.87
CA LEU A 148 9.35 0.56 -16.33
C LEU A 148 10.50 0.07 -17.23
N ILE A 149 11.01 -1.14 -16.98
CA ILE A 149 12.08 -1.77 -17.78
C ILE A 149 11.62 -2.06 -19.22
N PHE A 150 10.35 -2.42 -19.43
CA PHE A 150 9.82 -2.67 -20.78
C PHE A 150 9.61 -1.39 -21.61
N ILE A 151 9.41 -0.24 -20.96
CA ILE A 151 9.24 1.06 -21.66
C ILE A 151 10.60 1.59 -22.11
N LYS A 152 11.65 1.44 -21.30
CA LYS A 152 13.02 1.85 -21.66
C LYS A 152 13.61 1.08 -22.86
N ASN A 153 13.18 -0.15 -23.09
CA ASN A 153 13.66 -0.99 -24.20
C ASN A 153 12.85 -0.82 -25.51
N ARG A 154 11.99 0.21 -25.59
CA ARG A 154 11.20 0.55 -26.78
C ARG A 154 11.51 1.94 -27.36
N GLU A 155 12.55 2.61 -26.87
CA GLU A 155 13.10 3.84 -27.48
C GLU A 155 14.36 3.54 -28.30
#